data_AF-A0A8K0PQ71-F1
#
_entry.id   AF-A0A8K0PQ71-F1
#
_cell.length_a   1.000
_cell.length_b   1.000
_cell.length_c   1.000
_cell.angle_alpha   90.00
_cell.angle_beta   90.00
_cell.angle_gamma   90.00
#
_symmetry.space_group_name_H-M   'P 1'
#
loop_
_entity.id
_entity.type
_entity.pdbx_description
1 polymer ?
#
loop_
_entity_poly.entity_id
_entity_poly.type
_entity_poly.pdbx_seq_one_letter_code
_entity_poly.pdbx_strand_id
1 'polypeptide(L)'
;MSRPMSTALFRALAAAPARQSLLRTAVPAPIRFRNYSTEPTSTTTTTIPPSEATSATTDETAPAPTPTPNSPGPTGPTKNYPFRVTRTNSQALAVYQRAQAGGNKKLTLIKKIEGDRRALVAALAEGLGVDPGDFIMNNVTGHVVLKGHRREDVIAWLTKEGF
;
A
#
# COMPACT_ATOMS: atom_id res chain seq x y z
N MET A 1 -29.65 -6.39 69.78
CA MET A 1 -30.92 -7.11 69.61
C MET A 1 -31.40 -7.00 68.16
N SER A 2 -31.83 -8.13 67.60
CA SER A 2 -32.83 -8.32 66.52
C SER A 2 -32.57 -7.87 65.06
N ARG A 3 -32.19 -8.86 64.24
CA ARG A 3 -32.76 -9.16 62.89
C ARG A 3 -34.26 -9.56 63.03
N PRO A 4 -35.15 -9.72 62.02
CA PRO A 4 -34.99 -10.05 60.57
C PRO A 4 -36.00 -9.33 59.61
N MET A 5 -35.94 -9.42 58.27
CA MET A 5 -36.73 -10.30 57.35
C MET A 5 -36.50 -9.70 55.94
N SER A 6 -35.87 -10.33 54.94
CA SER A 6 -36.30 -11.47 54.11
C SER A 6 -37.67 -11.30 53.43
N THR A 7 -37.65 -10.84 52.17
CA THR A 7 -38.61 -11.30 51.15
C THR A 7 -37.92 -11.34 49.79
N ALA A 8 -37.70 -12.56 49.31
CA ALA A 8 -37.29 -12.86 47.96
C ALA A 8 -38.43 -12.54 46.99
N LEU A 9 -38.11 -11.95 45.83
CA LEU A 9 -38.99 -11.97 44.68
C LEU A 9 -38.21 -12.50 43.48
N PHE A 10 -38.29 -13.82 43.32
CA PHE A 10 -37.91 -14.53 42.11
C PHE A 10 -38.77 -14.00 40.96
N ARG A 11 -38.18 -13.35 39.97
CA ARG A 11 -38.87 -13.01 38.73
C ARG A 11 -38.49 -14.01 37.65
N ALA A 12 -39.55 -14.61 37.12
CA ALA A 12 -39.57 -15.77 36.28
C ALA A 12 -38.85 -15.60 34.92
N LEU A 13 -38.32 -16.75 34.52
CA LEU A 13 -37.91 -17.22 33.20
C LEU A 13 -38.73 -16.62 32.05
N ALA A 14 -38.09 -15.81 31.19
CA ALA A 14 -38.61 -15.48 29.87
C ALA A 14 -37.72 -16.13 28.82
N ALA A 15 -38.34 -17.00 28.03
CA ALA A 15 -37.75 -17.92 27.08
C ALA A 15 -36.89 -17.25 26.00
N ALA A 16 -35.72 -17.83 25.74
CA ALA A 16 -34.89 -17.49 24.60
C ALA A 16 -35.54 -18.02 23.30
N PRO A 17 -35.72 -17.20 22.25
CA PRO A 17 -36.05 -17.73 20.93
C PRO A 17 -34.79 -18.37 20.33
N ALA A 18 -34.81 -19.69 20.25
CA ALA A 18 -33.87 -20.48 19.45
C ALA A 18 -33.94 -20.03 17.98
N ARG A 19 -33.01 -19.17 17.57
CA ARG A 19 -32.82 -18.84 16.16
C ARG A 19 -32.11 -20.02 15.49
N GLN A 20 -32.93 -20.83 14.85
CA GLN A 20 -32.54 -21.95 14.01
C GLN A 20 -31.45 -21.52 13.02
N SER A 21 -30.30 -22.18 13.09
CA SER A 21 -29.24 -22.05 12.11
C SER A 21 -29.69 -22.65 10.78
N LEU A 22 -30.01 -21.80 9.80
CA LEU A 22 -30.14 -22.24 8.42
C LEU A 22 -28.75 -22.60 7.90
N LEU A 23 -28.45 -23.90 7.92
CA LEU A 23 -27.38 -24.50 7.13
C LEU A 23 -27.66 -24.22 5.66
N ARG A 24 -27.09 -23.12 5.13
CA ARG A 24 -27.03 -22.91 3.67
C ARG A 24 -25.98 -23.86 3.13
N THR A 25 -26.45 -25.00 2.61
CA THR A 25 -25.69 -25.87 1.72
C THR A 25 -25.19 -25.05 0.53
N ALA A 26 -23.88 -25.11 0.32
CA ALA A 26 -23.18 -24.46 -0.77
C ALA A 26 -23.59 -25.06 -2.12
N VAL A 27 -23.89 -24.21 -3.11
CA VAL A 27 -23.91 -24.59 -4.51
C VAL A 27 -22.59 -24.10 -5.13
N PRO A 28 -21.71 -24.97 -5.62
CA PRO A 28 -20.55 -24.53 -6.38
C PRO A 28 -21.03 -23.99 -7.74
N ALA A 29 -20.81 -22.70 -8.00
CA ALA A 29 -20.95 -22.15 -9.33
C ALA A 29 -19.81 -22.67 -10.22
N PRO A 30 -20.08 -23.21 -11.42
CA PRO A 30 -19.03 -23.66 -12.32
C PRO A 30 -18.22 -22.46 -12.81
N ILE A 31 -16.90 -22.56 -12.65
CA ILE A 31 -15.89 -21.67 -13.22
C ILE A 31 -16.04 -21.73 -14.75
N ARG A 32 -16.60 -20.68 -15.36
CA ARG A 32 -16.49 -20.49 -16.81
C ARG A 32 -15.08 -19.99 -17.11
N PHE A 33 -14.22 -20.88 -17.60
CA PHE A 33 -13.00 -20.50 -18.29
C PHE A 33 -13.39 -19.61 -19.47
N ARG A 34 -13.03 -18.32 -19.39
CA ARG A 34 -13.07 -17.43 -20.55
C ARG A 34 -11.84 -17.78 -21.38
N ASN A 35 -12.02 -18.68 -22.36
CA ASN A 35 -11.02 -18.85 -23.41
C ASN A 35 -10.87 -17.50 -24.12
N TYR A 36 -9.64 -16.98 -24.11
CA TYR A 36 -9.24 -15.90 -25.01
C TYR A 36 -9.18 -16.52 -26.41
N SER A 37 -10.27 -16.38 -27.16
CA SER A 37 -10.27 -16.65 -28.59
C SER A 37 -9.53 -15.51 -29.27
N THR A 38 -8.36 -15.82 -29.79
CA THR A 38 -7.66 -15.00 -30.78
C THR A 38 -8.49 -14.99 -32.06
N GLU A 39 -8.99 -13.84 -32.46
CA GLU A 39 -9.40 -13.61 -33.85
C GLU A 39 -8.66 -12.38 -34.39
N PRO A 40 -7.73 -12.58 -35.35
CA PRO A 40 -7.13 -11.50 -36.11
C PRO A 40 -8.13 -11.05 -37.18
N THR A 41 -8.38 -9.75 -37.29
CA THR A 41 -9.08 -9.19 -38.45
C THR A 41 -8.31 -8.02 -39.02
N SER A 42 -7.90 -8.24 -40.26
CA SER A 42 -7.07 -7.40 -41.10
C SER A 42 -7.90 -6.37 -41.89
N THR A 43 -7.20 -5.32 -42.31
CA THR A 43 -7.33 -4.60 -43.61
C THR A 43 -8.36 -3.46 -43.73
N THR A 44 -7.86 -2.24 -44.02
CA THR A 44 -8.26 -1.32 -45.12
C THR A 44 -7.18 -0.21 -45.21
N THR A 45 -6.17 -0.29 -46.08
CA THR A 45 -6.06 0.16 -47.50
C THR A 45 -5.92 1.68 -47.71
N THR A 46 -4.74 2.12 -48.19
CA THR A 46 -4.47 2.90 -49.42
C THR A 46 -3.48 4.07 -49.24
N THR A 47 -2.54 4.16 -50.21
CA THR A 47 -1.74 5.34 -50.66
C THR A 47 -0.46 5.58 -49.84
N ILE A 48 0.78 5.60 -50.36
CA ILE A 48 1.42 6.19 -51.57
C ILE A 48 2.75 5.39 -51.83
N PRO A 49 3.33 5.36 -53.06
CA PRO A 49 4.18 4.24 -53.55
C PRO A 49 5.72 4.54 -53.48
N PRO A 50 6.64 3.90 -54.25
CA PRO A 50 7.78 3.17 -53.69
C PRO A 50 9.18 3.71 -54.07
N SER A 51 10.21 3.13 -53.43
CA SER A 51 11.60 2.99 -53.90
C SER A 51 12.50 4.23 -53.93
N GLU A 52 13.57 4.22 -53.14
CA GLU A 52 14.92 3.90 -53.64
C GLU A 52 15.93 3.82 -52.50
N ALA A 53 16.78 2.79 -52.56
CA ALA A 53 17.90 2.60 -51.67
C ALA A 53 19.02 3.60 -52.02
N THR A 54 19.66 4.20 -51.02
CA THR A 54 21.05 4.67 -51.14
C THR A 54 21.70 4.59 -49.76
N SER A 55 22.65 3.68 -49.65
CA SER A 55 23.68 3.67 -48.61
C SER A 55 24.55 4.92 -48.75
N ALA A 56 24.80 5.63 -47.65
CA ALA A 56 26.03 6.39 -47.48
C ALA A 56 26.34 6.58 -46.00
N THR A 57 27.42 5.93 -45.59
CA THR A 57 28.27 6.23 -44.44
C THR A 57 28.44 7.74 -44.24
N THR A 58 28.24 8.24 -43.03
CA THR A 58 28.97 9.41 -42.50
C THR A 58 29.05 9.27 -40.98
N ASP A 59 30.27 8.98 -40.53
CA ASP A 59 30.79 9.26 -39.20
C ASP A 59 30.44 10.71 -38.83
N GLU A 60 29.59 10.91 -37.83
CA GLU A 60 29.54 12.21 -37.15
C GLU A 60 29.46 11.98 -35.64
N THR A 61 30.63 12.21 -35.04
CA THR A 61 30.89 12.20 -33.60
C THR A 61 30.03 13.27 -32.94
N ALA A 62 28.87 12.87 -32.42
CA ALA A 62 28.06 13.70 -31.54
C ALA A 62 28.66 13.66 -30.12
N PRO A 63 28.93 14.82 -29.48
CA PRO A 63 29.55 14.87 -28.18
C PRO A 63 28.65 14.23 -27.12
N ALA A 64 29.27 13.39 -26.29
CA ALA A 64 28.66 12.69 -25.18
C ALA A 64 27.75 13.59 -24.33
N PRO A 65 26.57 13.12 -23.89
CA PRO A 65 25.81 13.84 -22.88
C PRO A 65 26.64 13.85 -21.60
N THR A 66 27.06 15.04 -21.20
CA THR A 66 27.63 15.37 -19.90
C THR A 66 26.84 14.65 -18.79
N PRO A 67 27.46 13.84 -17.93
CA PRO A 67 26.78 13.36 -16.73
C PRO A 67 26.53 14.59 -15.85
N THR A 68 25.29 15.04 -15.80
CA THR A 68 24.87 16.04 -14.83
C THR A 68 25.16 15.47 -13.45
N PRO A 69 25.94 16.15 -12.58
CA PRO A 69 26.19 15.65 -11.24
C PRO A 69 24.86 15.52 -10.52
N ASN A 70 24.51 14.28 -10.18
CA ASN A 70 23.38 13.97 -9.30
C ASN A 70 23.45 14.92 -8.10
N SER A 71 22.48 15.81 -7.99
CA SER A 71 22.38 16.76 -6.88
C SER A 71 22.50 15.96 -5.57
N PRO A 72 23.50 16.23 -4.71
CA PRO A 72 23.59 15.60 -3.41
C PRO A 72 22.27 15.88 -2.68
N GLY A 73 21.54 14.81 -2.35
CA GLY A 73 20.34 14.93 -1.51
C GLY A 73 20.68 15.73 -0.24
N PRO A 74 19.70 16.43 0.36
CA PRO A 74 19.94 17.39 1.42
C PRO A 74 20.87 16.81 2.50
N THR A 75 22.08 17.37 2.58
CA THR A 75 23.10 17.06 3.58
C THR A 75 22.68 17.65 4.93
N GLY A 76 21.53 17.22 5.45
CA GLY A 76 21.15 17.45 6.83
C GLY A 76 21.87 16.45 7.74
N PRO A 77 22.05 16.74 9.04
CA PRO A 77 22.49 15.75 10.00
C PRO A 77 21.49 14.59 9.99
N THR A 78 21.87 13.47 9.36
CA THR A 78 21.02 12.29 9.30
C THR A 78 21.04 11.68 10.70
N LYS A 79 19.93 11.77 11.44
CA LYS A 79 19.81 11.00 12.68
C LYS A 79 19.98 9.52 12.35
N ASN A 80 20.90 8.87 13.03
CA ASN A 80 21.14 7.43 12.88
C ASN A 80 20.02 6.64 13.57
N TYR A 81 18.91 6.47 12.88
CA TYR A 81 17.85 5.57 13.30
C TYR A 81 18.26 4.10 13.08
N PRO A 82 17.76 3.16 13.91
CA PRO A 82 17.94 1.72 13.69
C PRO A 82 17.16 1.19 12.48
N PHE A 83 16.47 2.08 11.76
CA PHE A 83 15.73 1.81 10.54
C PHE A 83 15.99 2.92 9.53
N ARG A 84 15.77 2.62 8.24
CA ARG A 84 15.86 3.61 7.17
C ARG A 84 14.79 3.38 6.13
N VAL A 85 14.19 4.45 5.64
CA VAL A 85 13.30 4.41 4.47
C VAL A 85 14.11 4.85 3.25
N THR A 86 14.28 3.97 2.28
CA THR A 86 15.03 4.33 1.06
C THR A 86 14.11 4.95 0.01
N ARG A 87 14.65 5.94 -0.72
CA ARG A 87 13.93 6.59 -1.81
C ARG A 87 13.76 5.67 -3.02
N THR A 88 12.75 5.93 -3.84
CA THR A 88 12.53 5.23 -5.12
C THR A 88 13.60 5.62 -6.14
N ASN A 89 13.63 4.96 -7.31
CA ASN A 89 14.55 5.31 -8.39
C ASN A 89 14.39 6.79 -8.81
N SER A 90 13.16 7.30 -8.79
CA SER A 90 12.83 8.71 -9.03
C SER A 90 13.11 9.63 -7.82
N GLN A 91 13.89 9.20 -6.83
CA GLN A 91 14.23 9.93 -5.61
C GLN A 91 13.05 10.41 -4.74
N ALA A 92 11.88 9.79 -4.85
CA ALA A 92 10.71 10.08 -4.01
C ALA A 92 10.63 9.15 -2.79
N LEU A 93 10.00 9.59 -1.71
CA LEU A 93 9.69 8.74 -0.55
C LEU A 93 8.72 7.62 -0.95
N ALA A 94 9.00 6.39 -0.50
CA ALA A 94 8.23 5.20 -0.84
C ALA A 94 6.93 5.06 -0.02
N VAL A 95 6.12 6.13 0.02
CA VAL A 95 4.85 6.23 0.77
C VAL A 95 3.68 6.35 -0.20
N TYR A 96 2.76 5.39 -0.14
CA TYR A 96 1.66 5.24 -1.08
C TYR A 96 0.31 5.22 -0.35
N GLN A 97 -0.73 5.77 -0.98
CA GLN A 97 -2.11 5.52 -0.53
C GLN A 97 -2.61 4.23 -1.17
N ARG A 98 -3.36 3.44 -0.40
CA ARG A 98 -3.99 2.21 -0.87
C ARG A 98 -5.42 2.18 -0.38
N ALA A 99 -6.34 1.97 -1.29
CA ALA A 99 -7.73 1.70 -0.95
C ALA A 99 -8.05 0.22 -1.19
N GLN A 100 -8.84 -0.37 -0.30
CA GLN A 100 -9.33 -1.74 -0.37
C GLN A 100 -10.86 -1.75 -0.15
N ALA A 101 -11.51 -2.90 -0.36
CA ALA A 101 -12.96 -3.08 -0.17
C ALA A 101 -13.80 -2.02 -0.90
N GLY A 102 -13.55 -1.83 -2.19
CA GLY A 102 -14.28 -0.86 -3.01
C GLY A 102 -14.03 0.61 -2.65
N GLY A 103 -12.97 0.92 -1.91
CA GLY A 103 -12.63 2.30 -1.53
C GLY A 103 -12.87 2.64 -0.06
N ASN A 104 -13.66 1.82 0.65
CA ASN A 104 -14.00 2.09 2.04
C ASN A 104 -12.80 1.93 2.98
N LYS A 105 -11.97 0.90 2.75
CA LYS A 105 -10.79 0.64 3.56
C LYS A 105 -9.61 1.44 3.05
N LYS A 106 -9.45 2.62 3.63
CA LYS A 106 -8.38 3.59 3.39
C LYS A 106 -7.12 3.21 4.16
N LEU A 107 -5.98 3.09 3.48
CA LEU A 107 -4.70 2.69 4.06
C LEU A 107 -3.55 3.54 3.49
N THR A 108 -2.48 3.65 4.26
CA THR A 108 -1.22 4.23 3.83
C THR A 108 -0.13 3.16 3.93
N LEU A 109 0.55 2.89 2.82
CA LEU A 109 1.56 1.85 2.70
C LEU A 109 2.95 2.49 2.62
N ILE A 110 3.83 2.09 3.53
CA ILE A 110 5.24 2.49 3.53
C ILE A 110 6.07 1.29 3.06
N LYS A 111 6.82 1.48 1.97
CA LYS A 111 7.68 0.47 1.35
C LYS A 111 9.16 0.82 1.54
N LYS A 112 10.04 -0.10 1.12
CA LYS A 112 11.49 0.08 1.09
C LYS A 112 12.09 0.45 2.45
N ILE A 113 11.63 -0.24 3.50
CA ILE A 113 12.09 -0.06 4.87
C ILE A 113 13.21 -1.05 5.13
N GLU A 114 14.36 -0.54 5.54
CA GLU A 114 15.53 -1.29 5.96
C GLU A 114 15.64 -1.23 7.49
N GLY A 115 16.13 -2.31 8.12
CA GLY A 115 16.34 -2.37 9.58
C GLY A 115 15.07 -2.66 10.40
N ASP A 116 14.99 -2.09 11.61
CA ASP A 116 13.92 -2.42 12.57
C ASP A 116 12.62 -1.63 12.33
N ARG A 117 11.61 -2.33 11.79
CA ARG A 117 10.29 -1.78 11.50
C ARG A 117 9.48 -1.42 12.74
N ARG A 118 9.74 -2.07 13.89
CA ARG A 118 9.00 -1.77 15.14
C ARG A 118 9.43 -0.40 15.66
N ALA A 119 10.72 -0.10 15.59
CA ALA A 119 11.26 1.21 15.91
C ALA A 119 10.70 2.31 14.98
N LEU A 120 10.52 2.02 13.68
CA LEU A 120 9.85 2.95 12.75
C LEU A 120 8.41 3.25 13.17
N VAL A 121 7.64 2.22 13.56
CA VAL A 121 6.26 2.40 14.01
C VAL A 121 6.20 3.21 15.29
N ALA A 122 7.09 2.95 16.26
CA ALA A 122 7.15 3.75 17.49
C ALA A 122 7.46 5.23 17.21
N ALA A 123 8.45 5.50 16.34
CA ALA A 123 8.81 6.86 15.96
C ALA A 123 7.70 7.58 15.18
N LEU A 124 6.99 6.87 14.28
CA LEU A 124 5.85 7.43 13.57
C LEU A 124 4.64 7.65 14.48
N ALA A 125 4.38 6.75 15.43
CA ALA A 125 3.32 6.89 16.42
C ALA A 125 3.53 8.14 17.28
N GLU A 126 4.76 8.36 17.75
CA GLU A 126 5.16 9.56 18.48
C GLU A 126 5.09 10.82 17.61
N GLY A 127 5.60 10.75 16.37
CA GLY A 127 5.69 11.89 15.47
C GLY A 127 4.35 12.38 14.92
N LEU A 128 3.39 11.47 14.69
CA LEU A 128 2.06 11.81 14.17
C LEU A 128 0.97 11.83 15.26
N GLY A 129 1.28 11.37 16.49
CA GLY A 129 0.30 11.25 17.57
C GLY A 129 -0.76 10.16 17.30
N VAL A 130 -0.33 9.03 16.73
CA VAL A 130 -1.21 7.92 16.33
C VAL A 130 -0.96 6.71 17.21
N ASP A 131 -2.00 5.95 17.51
CA ASP A 131 -1.85 4.72 18.28
C ASP A 131 -0.99 3.69 17.52
N PRO A 132 0.00 3.04 18.18
CA PRO A 132 0.83 2.03 17.53
C PRO A 132 0.03 0.81 17.04
N GLY A 133 -1.18 0.57 17.56
CA GLY A 133 -2.10 -0.48 17.12
C GLY A 133 -2.76 -0.23 15.76
N ASP A 134 -2.77 1.01 15.27
CA ASP A 134 -3.24 1.33 13.91
C ASP A 134 -2.22 0.95 12.81
N PHE A 135 -1.02 0.54 13.21
CA PHE A 135 0.03 0.07 12.31
C PHE A 135 0.05 -1.45 12.22
N ILE A 136 0.07 -1.96 10.99
CA ILE A 136 0.15 -3.37 10.67
C ILE A 136 1.48 -3.61 9.94
N MET A 137 2.33 -4.47 10.50
CA MET A 137 3.60 -4.86 9.89
C MET A 137 3.41 -6.15 9.10
N ASN A 138 3.90 -6.18 7.86
CA ASN A 138 4.02 -7.42 7.11
C ASN A 138 5.45 -7.94 7.24
N ASN A 139 5.64 -9.05 7.97
CA ASN A 139 6.97 -9.63 8.15
C ASN A 139 7.57 -10.23 6.88
N VAL A 140 6.75 -10.66 5.92
CA VAL A 140 7.24 -11.27 4.68
C VAL A 140 7.79 -10.21 3.72
N THR A 141 7.07 -9.10 3.54
CA THR A 141 7.47 -8.04 2.60
C THR A 141 8.24 -6.90 3.26
N GLY A 142 8.28 -6.84 4.60
CA GLY A 142 8.89 -5.74 5.33
C GLY A 142 8.15 -4.42 5.22
N HIS A 143 6.92 -4.41 4.71
CA HIS A 143 6.13 -3.18 4.61
C HIS A 143 5.41 -2.85 5.92
N VAL A 144 5.17 -1.56 6.12
CA VAL A 144 4.31 -1.05 7.21
C VAL A 144 3.06 -0.45 6.59
N VAL A 145 1.90 -0.83 7.13
CA VAL A 145 0.59 -0.35 6.71
C VAL A 145 -0.03 0.43 7.85
N LEU A 146 -0.34 1.69 7.62
CA LEU A 146 -1.08 2.55 8.54
C LEU A 146 -2.55 2.64 8.10
N LYS A 147 -3.47 2.59 9.07
CA LYS A 147 -4.89 2.84 8.82
C LYS A 147 -5.16 4.30 8.43
N GLY A 148 -6.04 4.50 7.45
CA GLY A 148 -6.43 5.82 6.95
C GLY A 148 -5.55 6.36 5.81
N HIS A 149 -5.97 7.48 5.23
CA HIS A 149 -5.18 8.23 4.24
C HIS A 149 -4.37 9.30 4.97
N ARG A 150 -3.11 8.99 5.29
CA ARG A 150 -2.17 9.88 6.01
C ARG A 150 -0.83 9.98 5.28
N ARG A 151 -0.86 9.84 3.95
CA ARG A 151 0.35 9.89 3.11
C ARG A 151 1.12 11.19 3.28
N GLU A 152 0.42 12.31 3.31
CA GLU A 152 1.03 13.64 3.37
C GLU A 152 1.70 13.86 4.73
N ASP A 153 1.03 13.51 5.82
CA ASP A 153 1.58 13.58 7.17
C ASP A 153 2.87 12.75 7.31
N VAL A 154 2.83 11.51 6.80
CA VAL A 154 3.99 10.61 6.84
C VAL A 154 5.14 11.13 5.99
N ILE A 155 4.87 11.70 4.81
CA ILE A 155 5.90 12.31 3.95
C ILE A 155 6.50 13.53 4.63
N ALA A 156 5.68 14.41 5.21
CA ALA A 156 6.14 15.59 5.92
C ALA A 156 7.05 15.21 7.09
N TRP A 157 6.66 14.21 7.87
CA TRP A 157 7.47 13.70 8.99
C TRP A 157 8.80 13.09 8.52
N LEU A 158 8.77 12.20 7.51
CA LEU A 158 9.99 11.59 6.97
C LEU A 158 10.95 12.62 6.37
N THR A 159 10.40 13.64 5.72
CA THR A 159 11.19 14.75 5.17
C THR A 159 11.83 15.57 6.27
N LYS A 160 11.09 15.86 7.35
CA LYS A 160 11.58 16.57 8.53
C LYS A 160 12.72 15.82 9.23
N GLU A 161 12.64 14.50 9.31
CA GLU A 161 13.70 13.66 9.89
C GLU A 161 14.88 13.40 8.94
N GLY A 162 14.79 13.80 7.67
CA GLY A 162 15.90 13.77 6.71
C GLY A 162 16.06 12.45 5.93
N PHE A 163 14.97 11.73 5.64
CA PHE A 163 14.97 10.51 4.83
C PHE A 163 14.88 10.73 3.29
#